data_AF-A0A0T6VYN9-F1
#
_entry.id   AF-A0A0T6VYN9-F1
#
_cell.length_a   1.000
_cell.length_b   1.000
_cell.length_c   1.000
_cell.angle_alpha   90.00
_cell.angle_beta   90.00
_cell.angle_gamma   90.00
#
_symmetry.space_group_name_H-M   'P 1'
#
loop_
_entity.id
_entity.type
_entity.pdbx_description
1 polymer ?
#
loop_
_entity_poly.entity_id
_entity_poly.type
_entity_poly.pdbx_seq_one_letter_code
_entity_poly.pdbx_strand_id
1 'polypeptide(L)'
;MTYDSTFDQTRLDQLAQQHLGGTNISGRILFFGDPEENRLDLATWQLDNDEDYEAIKGSDFKFQMMELLDTLLTYRAQHGQPNASQGVVHVDGQALSIEWLPTTEVEAMRNS
;
A
#
# COMPACT_ATOMS: atom_id res chain seq x y z
N MET A 1 10.15 -22.01 3.66
CA MET A 1 10.65 -20.79 3.00
C MET A 1 10.66 -19.69 4.06
N THR A 2 11.79 -19.03 4.26
CA THR A 2 11.92 -17.93 5.23
C THR A 2 11.19 -16.70 4.69
N TYR A 3 10.51 -15.96 5.56
CA TYR A 3 9.90 -14.69 5.18
C TYR A 3 10.99 -13.68 4.80
N ASP A 4 10.87 -13.05 3.64
CA ASP A 4 11.78 -11.99 3.19
C ASP A 4 11.20 -10.63 3.57
N SER A 5 11.79 -10.00 4.58
CA SER A 5 11.36 -8.69 5.07
C SER A 5 11.65 -7.54 4.08
N THR A 6 12.48 -7.78 3.07
CA THR A 6 12.80 -6.79 2.02
C THR A 6 11.92 -6.93 0.79
N PHE A 7 11.12 -8.01 0.70
CA PHE A 7 10.22 -8.26 -0.43
C PHE A 7 9.23 -7.10 -0.62
N ASP A 8 8.56 -6.69 0.46
CA ASP A 8 7.55 -5.64 0.44
C ASP A 8 8.14 -4.32 -0.09
N GLN A 9 9.25 -3.88 0.50
CA GLN A 9 9.94 -2.63 0.13
C GLN A 9 10.50 -2.68 -1.30
N THR A 10 11.12 -3.80 -1.70
CA THR A 10 11.68 -3.95 -3.06
C THR A 10 10.62 -3.79 -4.14
N ARG A 11 9.42 -4.32 -3.90
CA ARG A 11 8.32 -4.20 -4.86
C ARG A 11 7.76 -2.79 -4.91
N LEU A 12 7.66 -2.11 -3.77
CA LEU A 12 7.26 -0.71 -3.70
C LEU A 12 8.26 0.20 -4.42
N ASP A 13 9.56 0.01 -4.21
CA ASP A 13 10.61 0.73 -4.93
C ASP A 13 10.51 0.53 -6.45
N GLN A 14 10.27 -0.70 -6.90
CA GLN A 14 10.07 -0.99 -8.33
C GLN A 14 8.85 -0.25 -8.89
N LEU A 15 7.74 -0.25 -8.16
CA LEU A 15 6.51 0.41 -8.55
C LEU A 15 6.68 1.95 -8.58
N ALA A 16 7.36 2.51 -7.58
CA ALA A 16 7.69 3.93 -7.52
C ALA A 16 8.56 4.36 -8.71
N GLN A 17 9.62 3.61 -9.02
CA GLN A 17 10.50 3.95 -10.14
C GLN A 17 9.77 3.89 -11.49
N GLN A 18 8.82 2.98 -11.68
CA GLN A 18 8.08 2.83 -12.93
C GLN A 18 7.03 3.92 -13.15
N HIS A 19 6.36 4.37 -12.08
CA HIS A 19 5.18 5.23 -12.19
C HIS A 19 5.35 6.64 -11.61
N LEU A 20 6.25 6.82 -10.63
CA LEU A 20 6.48 8.08 -9.92
C LEU A 20 7.71 8.84 -10.44
N GLY A 21 8.44 8.30 -11.42
CA GLY A 21 9.67 8.90 -11.96
C GLY A 21 9.53 10.35 -12.48
N GLY A 22 8.30 10.82 -12.72
CA GLY A 22 8.00 12.21 -13.11
C GLY A 22 6.95 12.93 -12.25
N THR A 23 6.44 12.29 -11.19
CA THR A 23 5.30 12.81 -10.40
C THR A 23 5.71 12.90 -8.94
N ASN A 24 5.50 14.06 -8.31
CA ASN A 24 5.86 14.29 -6.92
C ASN A 24 4.60 14.33 -6.05
N ILE A 25 4.01 13.15 -5.83
CA ILE A 25 2.80 13.01 -5.00
C ILE A 25 3.18 12.76 -3.55
N SER A 26 2.44 13.32 -2.60
CA SER A 26 2.65 13.07 -1.17
C SER A 26 1.33 12.65 -0.52
N GLY A 27 1.43 11.73 0.43
CA GLY A 27 0.27 11.26 1.18
C GLY A 27 0.43 9.84 1.69
N ARG A 28 -0.70 9.17 1.87
CA ARG A 28 -0.76 7.82 2.41
C ARG A 28 -1.93 7.04 1.85
N ILE A 29 -1.77 5.73 1.80
CA ILE A 29 -2.75 4.79 1.30
C ILE A 29 -3.00 3.78 2.42
N LEU A 30 -4.20 3.83 3.00
CA LEU A 30 -4.61 2.87 4.01
C LEU A 30 -5.26 1.69 3.31
N PHE A 31 -4.77 0.49 3.58
CA PHE A 31 -5.32 -0.71 2.96
C PHE A 31 -5.75 -1.71 4.02
N PHE A 32 -6.87 -2.37 3.72
CA PHE A 32 -7.47 -3.43 4.51
C PHE A 32 -7.69 -4.60 3.57
N GLY A 33 -7.20 -5.74 4.00
CA GLY A 33 -7.40 -7.02 3.38
C GLY A 33 -8.52 -7.78 4.10
N ASP A 34 -9.19 -8.62 3.35
CA ASP A 34 -10.18 -9.54 3.86
C ASP A 34 -9.50 -10.61 4.74
N PRO A 35 -9.97 -10.83 5.97
CA PRO A 35 -9.36 -11.79 6.89
C PRO A 35 -9.56 -13.26 6.48
N GLU A 36 -10.53 -13.56 5.61
CA GLU A 36 -10.81 -14.91 5.11
C GLU A 36 -10.04 -15.17 3.81
N GLU A 37 -10.00 -14.20 2.91
CA GLU A 37 -9.38 -14.34 1.58
C GLU A 37 -7.91 -13.91 1.56
N ASN A 38 -7.43 -13.16 2.56
CA ASN A 38 -6.09 -12.57 2.61
C ASN A 38 -5.76 -11.71 1.39
N ARG A 39 -6.79 -11.09 0.83
CA ARG A 39 -6.78 -10.28 -0.40
C ARG A 39 -7.21 -8.87 -0.10
N LEU A 40 -6.85 -7.91 -0.95
CA LEU A 40 -7.20 -6.51 -0.75
C LEU A 40 -8.74 -6.34 -0.80
N ASP A 41 -9.34 -5.90 0.31
CA ASP A 41 -10.77 -5.60 0.42
C ASP A 41 -11.04 -4.11 0.17
N LEU A 42 -10.30 -3.25 0.88
CA LEU A 42 -10.49 -1.80 0.82
C LEU A 42 -9.15 -1.07 0.76
N ALA A 43 -9.04 -0.09 -0.13
CA ALA A 43 -7.93 0.86 -0.16
C ALA A 43 -8.46 2.30 -0.12
N THR A 44 -8.09 3.03 0.93
CA THR A 44 -8.39 4.45 1.10
C THR A 44 -7.15 5.26 0.76
N TRP A 45 -7.26 6.14 -0.23
CA TRP A 45 -6.18 6.99 -0.69
C TRP A 45 -6.34 8.37 -0.07
N GLN A 46 -5.43 8.75 0.81
CA GLN A 46 -5.38 10.08 1.45
C GLN A 46 -4.14 10.79 0.95
N LEU A 47 -4.26 11.49 -0.19
CA LEU A 47 -3.19 12.33 -0.71
C LEU A 47 -3.33 13.76 -0.19
N ASP A 48 -2.23 14.50 -0.14
CA ASP A 48 -2.23 15.89 0.30
C ASP A 48 -2.95 16.83 -0.68
N ASN A 49 -2.99 16.47 -1.97
CA ASN A 49 -3.60 17.26 -3.03
C ASN A 49 -4.63 16.45 -3.84
N ASP A 50 -5.81 17.04 -4.05
CA ASP A 50 -6.84 16.45 -4.92
C ASP A 50 -6.38 16.35 -6.38
N GLU A 51 -5.56 17.29 -6.87
CA GLU A 51 -4.99 17.23 -8.23
C GLU A 51 -4.09 16.01 -8.42
N ASP A 52 -3.31 15.64 -7.39
CA ASP A 52 -2.49 14.43 -7.39
C ASP A 52 -3.38 13.19 -7.43
N TYR A 53 -4.48 13.19 -6.68
CA TYR A 53 -5.43 12.09 -6.68
C TYR A 53 -6.09 11.93 -8.05
N GLU A 54 -6.53 13.02 -8.67
CA GLU A 54 -7.11 13.01 -10.01
C GLU A 54 -6.10 12.54 -11.07
N ALA A 55 -4.83 12.89 -10.93
CA ALA A 55 -3.76 12.42 -11.82
C ALA A 55 -3.51 10.92 -11.68
N ILE A 56 -3.54 10.38 -10.46
CA ILE A 56 -3.24 8.95 -10.25
C ILE A 56 -4.47 8.05 -10.33
N LYS A 57 -5.69 8.54 -10.08
CA LYS A 57 -6.89 7.70 -10.00
C LYS A 57 -7.19 6.92 -11.28
N GLY A 58 -6.79 7.48 -12.43
CA GLY A 58 -6.95 6.89 -13.75
C GLY A 58 -5.65 6.34 -14.34
N SER A 59 -4.56 6.39 -13.58
CA SER A 59 -3.25 5.92 -14.03
C SER A 59 -3.05 4.44 -13.73
N ASP A 60 -2.14 3.80 -14.47
CA ASP A 60 -1.72 2.42 -14.22
C ASP A 60 -1.10 2.24 -12.82
N PHE A 61 -0.61 3.32 -12.19
CA PHE A 61 -0.06 3.28 -10.83
C PHE A 61 -1.06 2.75 -9.82
N LYS A 62 -2.31 3.21 -9.87
CA LYS A 62 -3.35 2.79 -8.93
C LYS A 62 -3.66 1.30 -9.07
N PHE A 63 -3.76 0.82 -10.31
CA PHE A 63 -4.00 -0.59 -10.60
C PHE A 63 -2.82 -1.45 -10.12
N GLN A 64 -1.59 -1.08 -10.49
CA GLN A 64 -0.39 -1.80 -10.08
C GLN A 64 -0.19 -1.78 -8.55
N MET A 65 -0.51 -0.67 -7.88
CA MET A 65 -0.46 -0.58 -6.42
C MET A 65 -1.46 -1.54 -5.77
N MET A 66 -2.70 -1.61 -6.27
CA MET A 66 -3.70 -2.54 -5.75
C MET A 66 -3.29 -4.01 -5.94
N GLU A 67 -2.79 -4.37 -7.13
CA GLU A 67 -2.28 -5.72 -7.40
C GLU A 67 -1.08 -6.07 -6.51
N LEU A 68 -0.20 -5.08 -6.27
CA LEU A 68 0.93 -5.25 -5.38
C LEU A 68 0.46 -5.49 -3.95
N LEU A 69 -0.43 -4.65 -3.42
CA LEU A 69 -0.98 -4.80 -2.07
C LEU A 69 -1.63 -6.16 -1.87
N ASP A 70 -2.43 -6.63 -2.83
CA ASP A 70 -3.03 -7.98 -2.81
C ASP A 70 -1.96 -9.08 -2.70
N THR A 71 -0.88 -8.95 -3.47
CA THR A 71 0.26 -9.86 -3.43
C THR A 71 0.97 -9.82 -2.07
N LEU A 72 1.16 -8.63 -1.49
CA LEU A 72 1.83 -8.46 -0.19
C LEU A 72 0.99 -9.05 0.96
N LEU A 73 -0.32 -8.81 0.95
CA LEU A 73 -1.28 -9.39 1.90
C LEU A 73 -1.22 -10.92 1.85
N THR A 74 -1.35 -11.49 0.65
CA THR A 74 -1.30 -12.94 0.45
C THR A 74 0.04 -13.53 0.90
N TYR A 75 1.15 -12.87 0.56
CA TYR A 75 2.50 -13.33 0.93
C TYR A 75 2.68 -13.34 2.46
N ARG A 76 2.35 -12.25 3.16
CA ARG A 76 2.46 -12.18 4.61
C ARG A 76 1.55 -13.16 5.33
N ALA A 77 0.32 -13.35 4.83
CA ALA A 77 -0.63 -14.32 5.37
C ALA A 77 -0.12 -15.76 5.23
N GLN A 78 0.43 -16.13 4.06
CA GLN A 78 1.04 -17.44 3.85
C GLN A 78 2.23 -17.70 4.79
N HIS A 79 2.93 -16.64 5.18
CA HIS A 79 4.05 -16.68 6.12
C HIS A 79 3.65 -16.48 7.59
N GLY A 80 2.36 -16.35 7.90
CA GLY A 80 1.83 -16.20 9.26
C GLY A 80 2.34 -14.94 9.98
N GLN A 81 2.63 -13.87 9.23
CA GLN A 81 3.11 -12.61 9.80
C GLN A 81 1.99 -11.88 10.56
N PRO A 82 2.32 -11.16 11.65
CA PRO A 82 1.35 -10.32 12.34
C PRO A 82 0.91 -9.16 11.44
N ASN A 83 -0.33 -8.70 11.64
CA ASN A 83 -0.97 -7.63 10.86
C ASN A 83 -0.96 -7.87 9.35
N ALA A 84 -0.96 -9.13 8.90
CA ALA A 84 -0.92 -9.49 7.48
C ALA A 84 -2.15 -9.04 6.66
N SER A 85 -3.19 -8.55 7.31
CA SER A 85 -4.44 -8.12 6.69
C SER A 85 -4.60 -6.60 6.58
N GLN A 86 -3.69 -5.77 7.08
CA GLN A 86 -3.87 -4.32 6.95
C GLN A 86 -2.56 -3.55 7.12
N GLY A 87 -2.54 -2.32 6.61
CA GLY A 87 -1.42 -1.42 6.80
C GLY A 87 -1.62 -0.07 6.14
N VAL A 88 -0.53 0.68 6.14
CA VAL A 88 -0.42 1.99 5.50
C VAL A 88 0.77 1.97 4.56
N VAL A 89 0.56 2.44 3.34
CA VAL A 89 1.65 2.82 2.44
C VAL A 89 1.81 4.34 2.53
N HIS A 90 2.97 4.80 2.99
CA HIS A 90 3.34 6.20 2.93
C HIS A 90 3.96 6.50 1.57
N VAL A 91 3.54 7.62 0.99
CA VAL A 91 3.97 8.10 -0.31
C VAL A 91 4.64 9.46 -0.11
N ASP A 92 5.92 9.54 -0.43
CA ASP A 92 6.71 10.77 -0.32
C ASP A 92 7.46 10.99 -1.65
N GLY A 93 6.80 11.66 -2.59
CA GLY A 93 7.30 11.90 -3.93
C GLY A 93 7.53 10.62 -4.72
N GLN A 94 8.79 10.17 -4.74
CA GLN A 94 9.25 8.97 -5.42
C GLN A 94 9.58 7.83 -4.45
N ALA A 95 9.44 8.06 -3.15
CA ALA A 95 9.63 7.04 -2.13
C ALA A 95 8.28 6.47 -1.70
N LEU A 96 8.17 5.15 -1.72
CA LEU A 96 7.06 4.42 -1.16
C LEU A 96 7.57 3.59 0.00
N SER A 97 6.88 3.64 1.13
CA SER A 97 7.21 2.81 2.29
C SER A 97 5.95 2.22 2.87
N ILE A 98 6.02 0.99 3.39
CA ILE A 98 4.86 0.28 3.92
C ILE A 98 5.05 -0.01 5.40
N GLU A 99 3.98 0.22 6.14
CA GLU A 99 3.91 0.05 7.57
C GLU A 99 2.71 -0.84 7.92
N TRP A 100 2.99 -1.98 8.54
CA TRP A 100 1.99 -2.99 8.88
C TRP A 100 1.49 -2.78 10.31
N LEU A 101 0.38 -2.05 10.42
CA LEU A 101 -0.21 -1.63 11.70
C LEU A 101 -1.43 -2.48 12.06
N PRO A 102 -1.80 -2.60 13.35
CA PRO A 102 -3.06 -3.22 13.74
C PRO A 102 -4.25 -2.42 13.19
N THR A 103 -5.36 -3.10 12.92
CA THR A 103 -6.58 -2.51 12.33
C THR A 103 -7.04 -1.26 13.05
N THR A 104 -6.99 -1.25 14.38
CA THR A 104 -7.36 -0.09 15.21
C THR A 104 -6.56 1.16 14.92
N GLU A 105 -5.26 1.03 14.59
CA GLU A 105 -4.40 2.17 14.25
C GLU A 105 -4.68 2.66 12.83
N VAL A 106 -4.82 1.73 11.87
CA VAL A 106 -5.18 2.07 10.49
C VAL A 106 -6.55 2.76 10.44
N GLU A 107 -7.53 2.27 11.20
CA GLU A 107 -8.85 2.89 11.34
C GLU A 107 -8.78 4.27 12.01
N ALA A 108 -7.95 4.44 13.04
CA ALA A 108 -7.76 5.74 13.68
C ALA A 108 -7.18 6.76 12.68
N MET A 109 -6.20 6.36 11.86
CA MET A 109 -5.63 7.21 10.81
C MET A 109 -6.64 7.54 9.71
N ARG A 110 -7.53 6.60 9.37
CA ARG A 110 -8.61 6.83 8.39
C ARG A 110 -9.64 7.85 8.88
N ASN A 111 -9.93 7.88 10.18
CA ASN A 111 -10.91 8.78 10.79
C ASN A 111 -10.30 10.10 11.29
N SER A 112 -8.99 10.30 11.13
CA SER A 112 -8.28 11.53 11.47
C SER A 112 -8.26 12.51 10.30
#